data_AF-A0A524I7L2-F1
#
_entry.id   AF-A0A524I7L2-F1
#
_cell.length_a   1.000
_cell.length_b   1.000
_cell.length_c   1.000
_cell.angle_alpha   90.00
_cell.angle_beta   90.00
_cell.angle_gamma   90.00
#
_symmetry.space_group_name_H-M   'P 1'
#
loop_
_entity.id
_entity.type
_entity.pdbx_description
1 polymer ?
#
loop_
_entity_poly.entity_id
_entity_poly.type
_entity_poly.pdbx_seq_one_letter_code
_entity_poly.pdbx_strand_id
1 'polypeptide(L)'
;MEEKPKEQYEPGELSRTRSALGPLTKEEARRMAAVLGGDVGIERGDAGVEQKYQNLGESARRKTDHFTKKVSFTGPGVPGREVPGASGKSSAAYSGSGRGLAREDTIPQGKTSVPYRDRVKINFLAARNEHRIKTKGAAFLSLFSLILPVKDKINPAFIEEGDILFFKHIENLVISVRGLLALNRKNNVKPITNSFYLDILMTIAEWDIETLHTELNHLQRSAGNLHVESCADLCRIIYMPMMRLINLDPVLHIGKAVRHAYEYDMAGIQKKTEAHNRINNFYSVAAAEIPFVFKELRFRLYPLLLKLLNGGFCTYDYFFKRYFPQILGFVGLKAESIIADLHEPAKPSAEAPEKKEAELETIPREMPDAVLEG
;
A
#
# COMPACT_ATOMS: atom_id res chain seq x y z
N MET A 1 9.94 -28.77 -33.05
CA MET A 1 8.62 -28.20 -32.72
C MET A 1 7.95 -29.23 -31.83
N GLU A 2 7.90 -28.99 -30.52
CA GLU A 2 7.24 -29.92 -29.59
C GLU A 2 5.72 -29.73 -29.72
N GLU A 3 5.02 -30.80 -30.09
CA GLU A 3 3.57 -30.84 -30.25
C GLU A 3 2.92 -30.63 -28.87
N LYS A 4 1.93 -29.73 -28.77
CA LYS A 4 1.23 -29.51 -27.50
C LYS A 4 0.50 -30.80 -27.09
N PRO A 5 0.60 -31.22 -25.81
CA PRO A 5 -0.05 -32.43 -25.33
C PRO A 5 -1.59 -32.33 -25.47
N LYS A 6 -2.23 -33.42 -25.90
CA LYS A 6 -3.68 -33.47 -26.16
C LYS A 6 -4.48 -33.45 -24.85
N GLU A 7 -5.60 -32.72 -24.85
CA GLU A 7 -6.54 -32.66 -23.72
C GLU A 7 -7.43 -33.92 -23.68
N GLN A 8 -6.97 -34.93 -22.94
CA GLN A 8 -7.58 -36.26 -22.94
C GLN A 8 -8.33 -36.59 -21.64
N TYR A 9 -8.02 -35.93 -20.53
CA TYR A 9 -8.54 -36.28 -19.19
C TYR A 9 -9.64 -35.35 -18.71
N GLU A 10 -10.59 -35.89 -17.93
CA GLU A 10 -11.65 -35.10 -17.31
C GLU A 10 -11.10 -34.27 -16.12
N PRO A 11 -11.73 -33.12 -15.79
CA PRO A 11 -11.29 -32.27 -14.68
C PRO A 11 -11.18 -33.06 -13.37
N GLY A 12 -9.97 -33.12 -12.80
CA GLY A 12 -9.69 -33.79 -11.52
C GLY A 12 -9.37 -35.30 -11.59
N GLU A 13 -9.35 -35.93 -12.76
CA GLU A 13 -8.97 -37.34 -12.92
C GLU A 13 -7.50 -37.60 -12.58
N LEU A 14 -6.57 -36.75 -13.03
CA LEU A 14 -5.14 -36.95 -12.78
C LEU A 14 -4.81 -36.73 -11.30
N SER A 15 -5.52 -35.80 -10.66
CA SER A 15 -5.41 -35.56 -9.21
C SER A 15 -5.86 -36.78 -8.39
N ARG A 16 -7.01 -37.38 -8.74
CA ARG A 16 -7.50 -38.61 -8.10
C ARG A 16 -6.55 -39.78 -8.31
N THR A 17 -6.08 -39.96 -9.54
CA THR A 17 -5.13 -41.03 -9.89
C THR A 17 -3.81 -40.88 -9.13
N ARG A 18 -3.29 -39.63 -9.00
CA ARG A 18 -2.08 -39.34 -8.21
C ARG A 18 -2.27 -39.62 -6.72
N SER A 19 -3.47 -39.40 -6.18
CA SER A 19 -3.76 -39.71 -4.77
C SER A 19 -3.80 -41.21 -4.48
N ALA A 20 -4.21 -42.03 -5.46
CA ALA A 20 -4.29 -43.48 -5.34
C ALA A 20 -2.94 -44.19 -5.49
N LEU A 21 -2.01 -43.62 -6.28
CA LEU A 21 -0.68 -44.21 -6.54
C LEU A 21 0.35 -43.93 -5.44
N GLY A 22 0.06 -43.01 -4.52
CA GLY A 22 1.00 -42.60 -3.47
C GLY A 22 2.17 -41.73 -4.00
N PRO A 23 3.09 -41.30 -3.11
CA PRO A 23 4.20 -40.45 -3.49
C PRO A 23 5.25 -41.23 -4.30
N LEU A 24 5.23 -41.05 -5.62
CA LEU A 24 6.24 -41.58 -6.54
C LEU A 24 7.45 -40.66 -6.60
N THR A 25 8.66 -41.24 -6.49
CA THR A 25 9.89 -40.47 -6.68
C THR A 25 10.08 -40.12 -8.17
N LYS A 26 10.81 -39.03 -8.46
CA LYS A 26 11.07 -38.59 -9.85
C LYS A 26 11.77 -39.65 -10.70
N GLU A 27 12.54 -40.54 -10.08
CA GLU A 27 13.26 -41.61 -10.76
C GLU A 27 12.37 -42.83 -11.04
N GLU A 28 11.44 -43.14 -10.15
CA GLU A 28 10.41 -44.18 -10.37
C GLU A 28 9.42 -43.74 -11.45
N ALA A 29 8.99 -42.47 -11.43
CA ALA A 29 8.09 -41.93 -12.44
C ALA A 29 8.72 -41.99 -13.86
N ARG A 30 10.03 -41.74 -13.98
CA ARG A 30 10.76 -41.87 -15.26
C ARG A 30 10.90 -43.33 -15.71
N ARG A 31 11.17 -44.26 -14.78
CA ARG A 31 11.22 -45.69 -15.09
C ARG A 31 9.86 -46.22 -15.53
N MET A 32 8.79 -45.81 -14.86
CA MET A 32 7.42 -46.18 -15.21
C MET A 32 7.00 -45.60 -16.56
N ALA A 33 7.32 -44.34 -16.86
CA ALA A 33 7.04 -43.73 -18.15
C ALA A 33 7.75 -44.45 -19.31
N ALA A 34 9.01 -44.89 -19.10
CA ALA A 34 9.77 -45.63 -20.11
C ALA A 34 9.24 -47.05 -20.36
N VAL A 35 8.69 -47.71 -19.33
CA VAL A 35 8.13 -49.08 -19.44
C VAL A 35 6.70 -49.08 -19.98
N LEU A 36 5.89 -48.07 -19.64
CA LEU A 36 4.46 -48.02 -19.97
C LEU A 36 4.16 -47.36 -21.33
N GLY A 37 5.14 -46.67 -21.94
CA GLY A 37 5.09 -46.26 -23.35
C GLY A 37 3.84 -45.47 -23.78
N GLY A 38 3.39 -44.51 -22.96
CA GLY A 38 2.16 -43.74 -23.21
C GLY A 38 2.39 -42.22 -23.34
N ASP A 39 1.60 -41.59 -24.20
CA ASP A 39 1.59 -40.13 -24.40
C ASP A 39 1.02 -39.38 -23.19
N VAL A 40 1.60 -38.23 -22.85
CA VAL A 40 1.17 -37.38 -21.72
C VAL A 40 0.05 -36.44 -22.17
N GLY A 41 -1.18 -36.70 -21.72
CA GLY A 41 -2.32 -35.78 -21.90
C GLY A 41 -2.47 -34.77 -20.75
N ILE A 42 -3.22 -33.70 -20.99
CA ILE A 42 -3.59 -32.67 -19.99
C ILE A 42 -5.11 -32.68 -19.70
N GLU A 43 -5.53 -32.19 -18.53
CA GLU A 43 -6.96 -32.13 -18.13
C GLU A 43 -7.70 -31.00 -18.87
N ARG A 44 -8.99 -31.23 -19.18
CA ARG A 44 -9.89 -30.19 -19.71
C ARG A 44 -10.23 -29.14 -18.64
N GLY A 45 -10.46 -27.89 -19.06
CA GLY A 45 -10.92 -26.80 -18.18
C GLY A 45 -12.38 -26.98 -17.70
N ASP A 46 -12.69 -26.50 -16.49
CA ASP A 46 -14.03 -26.58 -15.90
C ASP A 46 -14.96 -25.48 -16.48
N ALA A 47 -15.92 -25.91 -17.31
CA ALA A 47 -16.89 -25.04 -17.98
C ALA A 47 -17.79 -24.24 -17.01
N GLY A 48 -17.97 -24.69 -15.77
CA GLY A 48 -18.77 -23.99 -14.76
C GLY A 48 -18.09 -22.74 -14.20
N VAL A 49 -16.76 -22.70 -14.25
CA VAL A 49 -15.95 -21.56 -13.80
C VAL A 49 -15.97 -20.46 -14.86
N GLU A 50 -15.86 -20.79 -16.14
CA GLU A 50 -15.90 -19.83 -17.25
C GLU A 50 -17.24 -19.10 -17.36
N GLN A 51 -18.37 -19.79 -17.16
CA GLN A 51 -19.70 -19.16 -17.21
C GLN A 51 -19.93 -18.16 -16.05
N LYS A 52 -19.36 -18.40 -14.87
CA LYS A 52 -19.42 -17.46 -13.74
C LYS A 52 -18.69 -16.15 -14.03
N TYR A 53 -17.56 -16.21 -14.75
CA TYR A 53 -16.80 -15.02 -15.12
C TYR A 53 -17.49 -14.18 -16.21
N GLN A 54 -18.21 -14.82 -17.14
CA GLN A 54 -18.96 -14.09 -18.18
C GLN A 54 -20.16 -13.32 -17.59
N ASN A 55 -20.91 -13.94 -16.66
CA ASN A 55 -22.08 -13.31 -16.02
C ASN A 55 -21.72 -12.10 -15.13
N LEU A 56 -20.51 -12.06 -14.56
CA LEU A 56 -20.02 -10.90 -13.81
C LEU A 56 -19.72 -9.69 -14.73
N GLY A 57 -19.22 -9.94 -15.94
CA GLY A 57 -18.86 -8.90 -16.90
C GLY A 57 -20.08 -8.15 -17.47
N GLU A 58 -21.22 -8.84 -17.65
CA GLU A 58 -22.43 -8.24 -18.19
C GLU A 58 -23.18 -7.36 -17.19
N SER A 59 -23.11 -7.69 -15.89
CA SER A 59 -23.75 -6.94 -14.82
C SER A 59 -23.07 -5.59 -14.54
N ALA A 60 -21.77 -5.48 -14.81
CA ALA A 60 -21.00 -4.26 -14.64
C ALA A 60 -21.29 -3.21 -15.72
N ARG A 61 -21.50 -3.63 -16.97
CA ARG A 61 -21.77 -2.72 -18.11
C ARG A 61 -23.11 -2.00 -18.03
N ARG A 62 -24.11 -2.57 -17.33
CA ARG A 62 -25.44 -1.95 -17.18
C ARG A 62 -25.51 -0.83 -16.12
N LYS A 63 -24.51 -0.69 -15.24
CA LYS A 63 -24.51 0.33 -14.16
C LYS A 63 -23.79 1.62 -14.52
N THR A 64 -22.95 1.61 -15.56
CA THR A 64 -22.18 2.78 -16.01
C THR A 64 -22.99 3.81 -16.80
N ASP A 65 -24.15 3.44 -17.38
CA ASP A 65 -24.95 4.37 -18.20
C ASP A 65 -25.85 5.33 -17.39
N HIS A 66 -26.08 5.07 -16.09
CA HIS A 66 -26.97 5.91 -15.27
C HIS A 66 -26.25 6.99 -14.43
N PHE A 67 -24.92 7.03 -14.41
CA PHE A 67 -24.16 7.94 -13.53
C PHE A 67 -23.68 9.25 -14.18
N THR A 68 -23.84 9.42 -15.50
CA THR A 68 -23.48 10.65 -16.21
C THR A 68 -24.70 11.50 -16.58
N LYS A 69 -25.41 12.03 -15.58
CA LYS A 69 -26.29 13.19 -15.77
C LYS A 69 -25.78 14.34 -14.89
N LYS A 70 -24.94 15.18 -15.48
CA LYS A 70 -24.39 16.41 -14.91
C LYS A 70 -25.52 17.34 -14.45
N VAL A 71 -25.48 17.76 -13.20
CA VAL A 71 -26.22 18.94 -12.71
C VAL A 71 -25.37 20.16 -13.03
N SER A 72 -25.87 20.99 -13.95
CA SER A 72 -25.35 22.31 -14.30
C SER A 72 -25.77 23.33 -13.24
N PHE A 73 -24.80 24.02 -12.63
CA PHE A 73 -25.06 25.22 -11.82
C PHE A 73 -24.62 26.45 -12.63
N THR A 74 -25.59 27.27 -13.03
CA THR A 74 -25.41 28.53 -13.75
C THR A 74 -25.51 29.72 -12.80
N GLY A 75 -24.57 30.65 -12.91
CA GLY A 75 -24.62 32.02 -12.35
C GLY A 75 -23.66 32.94 -13.12
N PRO A 76 -23.91 34.26 -13.23
CA PRO A 76 -23.86 34.97 -14.53
C PRO A 76 -22.85 36.13 -14.66
N GLY A 77 -22.49 36.43 -15.93
CA GLY A 77 -21.91 37.71 -16.44
C GLY A 77 -20.39 37.86 -16.27
N VAL A 78 -19.55 38.24 -17.25
CA VAL A 78 -19.59 39.30 -18.29
C VAL A 78 -18.44 39.01 -19.31
N PRO A 79 -18.42 39.56 -20.55
CA PRO A 79 -18.08 38.82 -21.76
C PRO A 79 -16.75 39.16 -22.45
N GLY A 80 -16.34 38.28 -23.37
CA GLY A 80 -15.97 38.66 -24.74
C GLY A 80 -14.50 38.94 -25.04
N ARG A 81 -13.86 38.01 -25.78
CA ARG A 81 -12.99 38.38 -26.91
C ARG A 81 -12.84 37.21 -27.89
N GLU A 82 -13.65 37.23 -28.94
CA GLU A 82 -13.32 36.63 -30.24
C GLU A 82 -12.26 37.51 -30.92
N VAL A 83 -11.38 36.98 -31.79
CA VAL A 83 -11.43 36.98 -33.28
C VAL A 83 -10.17 36.21 -33.82
N PRO A 84 -9.90 35.99 -35.13
CA PRO A 84 -10.19 34.75 -35.88
C PRO A 84 -9.01 34.11 -36.68
N GLY A 85 -9.21 32.85 -37.11
CA GLY A 85 -9.17 32.39 -38.52
C GLY A 85 -7.88 32.38 -39.35
N ALA A 86 -7.52 31.19 -39.87
CA ALA A 86 -7.14 30.86 -41.27
C ALA A 86 -6.38 29.51 -41.30
N SER A 87 -7.04 28.38 -41.61
CA SER A 87 -7.20 27.76 -42.94
C SER A 87 -5.92 27.30 -43.65
N GLY A 88 -5.80 25.98 -43.90
CA GLY A 88 -5.14 25.49 -45.14
C GLY A 88 -4.18 24.30 -45.04
N LYS A 89 -4.74 23.08 -45.04
CA LYS A 89 -4.31 21.86 -45.78
C LYS A 89 -2.80 21.51 -45.91
N SER A 90 -2.42 20.34 -45.36
CA SER A 90 -1.87 19.24 -46.19
C SER A 90 -1.85 17.91 -45.42
N SER A 91 -2.25 16.87 -46.12
CA SER A 91 -2.23 15.45 -45.77
C SER A 91 -0.82 14.90 -45.54
N ALA A 92 -0.62 14.17 -44.45
CA ALA A 92 0.30 13.03 -44.40
C ALA A 92 -0.09 12.11 -43.23
N ALA A 93 -0.27 10.83 -43.55
CA ALA A 93 -0.52 9.77 -42.60
C ALA A 93 0.62 9.68 -41.57
N TYR A 94 0.28 9.67 -40.28
CA TYR A 94 1.17 9.17 -39.26
C TYR A 94 0.38 8.47 -38.15
N SER A 95 0.96 7.35 -37.74
CA SER A 95 0.47 6.33 -36.81
C SER A 95 0.03 6.89 -35.46
N GLY A 96 -0.96 6.20 -34.89
CA GLY A 96 -1.65 6.52 -33.66
C GLY A 96 -0.72 6.72 -32.46
N SER A 97 -0.93 7.87 -31.81
CA SER A 97 -0.36 8.31 -30.56
C SER A 97 -1.10 7.68 -29.37
N GLY A 98 -0.46 6.74 -28.70
CA GLY A 98 -0.77 6.40 -27.31
C GLY A 98 -0.12 7.43 -26.39
N ARG A 99 -0.92 8.38 -25.87
CA ARG A 99 -0.52 9.31 -24.81
C ARG A 99 -0.27 8.54 -23.52
N GLY A 100 0.97 8.11 -23.30
CA GLY A 100 1.50 7.88 -21.96
C GLY A 100 1.78 9.24 -21.31
N LEU A 101 1.10 9.53 -20.21
CA LEU A 101 1.47 10.62 -19.32
C LEU A 101 2.81 10.26 -18.67
N ALA A 102 3.90 10.66 -19.32
CA ALA A 102 5.23 10.68 -18.74
C ALA A 102 5.23 11.71 -17.61
N ARG A 103 5.01 11.23 -16.39
CA ARG A 103 5.25 12.00 -15.17
C ARG A 103 6.74 11.98 -14.90
N GLU A 104 7.42 12.99 -15.43
CA GLU A 104 8.81 13.33 -15.12
C GLU A 104 8.85 14.02 -13.75
N ASP A 105 8.66 13.24 -12.67
CA ASP A 105 9.03 13.65 -11.32
C ASP A 105 10.34 12.93 -10.99
N THR A 106 11.42 13.66 -11.23
CA THR A 106 12.81 13.30 -10.93
C THR A 106 12.96 13.08 -9.43
N ILE A 107 13.00 11.82 -9.00
CA ILE A 107 13.69 11.45 -7.76
C ILE A 107 15.15 11.89 -7.98
N PRO A 108 15.76 12.71 -7.12
CA PRO A 108 17.19 12.95 -7.17
C PRO A 108 17.86 11.62 -6.79
N GLN A 109 18.14 10.78 -7.79
CA GLN A 109 19.00 9.62 -7.64
C GLN A 109 20.43 10.11 -7.51
N GLY A 110 20.75 10.69 -6.35
CA GLY A 110 22.11 10.67 -5.85
C GLY A 110 22.50 9.21 -5.72
N LYS A 111 23.33 8.71 -6.65
CA LYS A 111 23.92 7.38 -6.64
C LYS A 111 24.86 7.22 -5.44
N THR A 112 24.35 7.28 -4.22
CA THR A 112 25.08 6.76 -3.06
C THR A 112 24.91 5.25 -3.09
N SER A 113 25.82 4.57 -3.79
CA SER A 113 25.91 3.11 -3.76
C SER A 113 25.89 2.64 -2.31
N VAL A 114 24.89 1.82 -1.95
CA VAL A 114 24.77 1.29 -0.58
C VAL A 114 26.07 0.57 -0.22
N PRO A 115 26.69 0.88 0.94
CA PRO A 115 27.92 0.21 1.36
C PRO A 115 27.75 -1.31 1.34
N TYR A 116 28.80 -2.05 0.96
CA TYR A 116 28.73 -3.52 0.84
C TYR A 116 28.20 -4.18 2.11
N ARG A 117 28.69 -3.77 3.29
CA ARG A 117 28.26 -4.33 4.58
C ARG A 117 26.76 -4.10 4.83
N ASP A 118 26.24 -2.96 4.41
CA ASP A 118 24.83 -2.63 4.57
C ASP A 118 23.97 -3.42 3.60
N ARG A 119 24.39 -3.55 2.34
CA ARG A 119 23.71 -4.41 1.35
C ARG A 119 23.59 -5.85 1.84
N VAL A 120 24.66 -6.41 2.40
CA VAL A 120 24.65 -7.75 3.00
C VAL A 120 23.64 -7.80 4.15
N LYS A 121 23.73 -6.90 5.13
CA LYS A 121 22.80 -6.86 6.28
C LYS A 121 21.34 -6.74 5.84
N ILE A 122 21.05 -5.89 4.86
CA ILE A 122 19.70 -5.69 4.33
C ILE A 122 19.19 -6.96 3.63
N ASN A 123 20.04 -7.67 2.88
CA ASN A 123 19.64 -8.94 2.25
C ASN A 123 19.35 -10.04 3.28
N PHE A 124 20.16 -10.14 4.34
CA PHE A 124 19.89 -11.06 5.45
C PHE A 124 18.61 -10.69 6.21
N LEU A 125 18.38 -9.41 6.44
CA LEU A 125 17.13 -8.90 7.02
C LEU A 125 15.92 -9.26 6.14
N ALA A 126 15.97 -8.96 4.84
CA ALA A 126 14.91 -9.27 3.89
C ALA A 126 14.63 -10.78 3.73
N ALA A 127 15.60 -11.64 4.08
CA ALA A 127 15.46 -13.10 4.02
C ALA A 127 14.97 -13.74 5.32
N ARG A 128 14.75 -12.97 6.40
CA ARG A 128 14.19 -13.50 7.64
C ARG A 128 12.77 -14.01 7.43
N ASN A 129 12.34 -14.94 8.30
CA ASN A 129 11.07 -15.65 8.14
C ASN A 129 9.86 -14.71 8.28
N GLU A 130 9.98 -13.62 9.03
CA GLU A 130 8.94 -12.60 9.16
C GLU A 130 8.75 -11.75 7.89
N HIS A 131 9.80 -11.63 7.06
CA HIS A 131 9.80 -10.75 5.89
C HIS A 131 9.65 -11.53 4.58
N ARG A 132 10.40 -12.63 4.40
CA ARG A 132 10.38 -13.52 3.23
C ARG A 132 10.59 -12.87 1.86
N ILE A 133 10.98 -11.60 1.80
CA ILE A 133 11.22 -10.82 0.56
C ILE A 133 12.37 -11.43 -0.26
N LYS A 134 13.38 -11.98 0.41
CA LYS A 134 14.54 -12.65 -0.19
C LYS A 134 14.60 -14.12 0.19
N THR A 135 15.17 -14.94 -0.68
CA THR A 135 15.52 -16.33 -0.31
C THR A 135 16.77 -16.33 0.57
N LYS A 136 16.85 -17.29 1.51
CA LYS A 136 18.04 -17.47 2.35
C LYS A 136 19.30 -17.71 1.51
N GLY A 137 19.16 -18.42 0.38
CA GLY A 137 20.23 -18.61 -0.59
C GLY A 137 20.71 -17.30 -1.23
N ALA A 138 19.79 -16.42 -1.66
CA ALA A 138 20.16 -15.11 -2.21
C ALA A 138 20.85 -14.21 -1.16
N ALA A 139 20.42 -14.27 0.10
CA ALA A 139 21.09 -13.57 1.19
C ALA A 139 22.51 -14.08 1.42
N PHE A 140 22.70 -15.40 1.44
CA PHE A 140 24.03 -16.01 1.57
C PHE A 140 24.95 -15.65 0.39
N LEU A 141 24.44 -15.71 -0.85
CA LEU A 141 25.19 -15.31 -2.05
C LEU A 141 25.63 -13.84 -2.01
N SER A 142 24.91 -12.97 -1.30
CA SER A 142 25.29 -11.55 -1.18
C SER A 142 26.64 -11.33 -0.49
N LEU A 143 27.12 -12.29 0.33
CA LEU A 143 28.47 -12.29 0.90
C LEU A 143 29.54 -12.36 -0.19
N PHE A 144 29.25 -13.02 -1.30
CA PHE A 144 30.20 -13.20 -2.41
C PHE A 144 30.00 -12.17 -3.53
N SER A 145 29.24 -11.09 -3.28
CA SER A 145 28.92 -10.07 -4.31
C SER A 145 30.13 -9.27 -4.84
N LEU A 146 31.31 -9.41 -4.23
CA LEU A 146 32.57 -8.87 -4.76
C LEU A 146 33.13 -9.69 -5.92
N ILE A 147 32.76 -10.98 -6.01
CA ILE A 147 33.31 -11.96 -6.95
C ILE A 147 32.26 -12.35 -7.99
N LEU A 148 30.97 -12.39 -7.59
CA LEU A 148 29.86 -12.77 -8.45
C LEU A 148 28.82 -11.64 -8.54
N PRO A 149 28.31 -11.31 -9.74
CA PRO A 149 27.21 -10.35 -9.88
C PRO A 149 25.92 -10.95 -9.30
N VAL A 150 25.57 -10.53 -8.08
CA VAL A 150 24.35 -10.99 -7.40
C VAL A 150 23.15 -10.19 -7.92
N LYS A 151 22.27 -10.84 -8.67
CA LYS A 151 21.01 -10.23 -9.13
C LYS A 151 20.10 -9.96 -7.93
N ASP A 152 19.56 -8.75 -7.81
CA ASP A 152 18.70 -8.34 -6.70
C ASP A 152 17.25 -8.86 -6.87
N LYS A 153 17.07 -10.18 -7.00
CA LYS A 153 15.78 -10.84 -7.23
C LYS A 153 14.91 -10.98 -5.98
N ILE A 154 13.59 -10.88 -6.12
CA ILE A 154 12.63 -11.16 -5.05
C ILE A 154 12.42 -12.68 -4.93
N ASN A 155 12.07 -13.14 -3.73
CA ASN A 155 11.59 -14.49 -3.50
C ASN A 155 10.20 -14.67 -4.16
N PRO A 156 10.01 -15.57 -5.14
CA PRO A 156 8.74 -15.71 -5.85
C PRO A 156 7.54 -15.94 -4.91
N ALA A 157 7.73 -16.74 -3.86
CA ALA A 157 6.70 -17.02 -2.86
C ALA A 157 6.17 -15.76 -2.15
N PHE A 158 6.98 -14.69 -2.02
CA PHE A 158 6.54 -13.43 -1.42
C PHE A 158 5.46 -12.73 -2.28
N ILE A 159 5.53 -12.89 -3.60
CA ILE A 159 4.58 -12.29 -4.55
C ILE A 159 3.40 -13.23 -4.81
N GLU A 160 3.67 -14.52 -4.99
CA GLU A 160 2.64 -15.55 -5.17
C GLU A 160 1.69 -15.62 -3.96
N GLU A 161 2.21 -15.48 -2.73
CA GLU A 161 1.39 -15.43 -1.52
C GLU A 161 0.93 -14.01 -1.15
N GLY A 162 1.18 -13.01 -1.99
CA GLY A 162 0.90 -11.60 -1.70
C GLY A 162 -0.57 -11.32 -1.36
N ASP A 163 -1.50 -12.10 -1.92
CA ASP A 163 -2.92 -12.01 -1.61
C ASP A 163 -3.20 -12.24 -0.13
N ILE A 164 -2.56 -13.27 0.43
CA ILE A 164 -2.72 -13.68 1.83
C ILE A 164 -1.87 -12.81 2.74
N LEU A 165 -0.65 -12.47 2.31
CA LEU A 165 0.31 -11.74 3.14
C LEU A 165 -0.09 -10.28 3.36
N PHE A 166 -0.71 -9.63 2.39
CA PHE A 166 -1.01 -8.20 2.50
C PHE A 166 -2.31 -7.73 1.83
N PHE A 167 -2.67 -8.24 0.65
CA PHE A 167 -3.80 -7.68 -0.09
C PHE A 167 -5.14 -7.85 0.65
N LYS A 168 -5.48 -9.08 1.09
CA LYS A 168 -6.75 -9.35 1.78
C LYS A 168 -6.93 -8.55 3.05
N HIS A 169 -5.85 -8.33 3.81
CA HIS A 169 -5.89 -7.54 5.03
C HIS A 169 -6.20 -6.07 4.75
N ILE A 170 -5.57 -5.50 3.72
CA ILE A 170 -5.87 -4.13 3.27
C ILE A 170 -7.30 -4.06 2.71
N GLU A 171 -7.69 -4.99 1.85
CA GLU A 171 -9.02 -5.06 1.25
C GLU A 171 -10.12 -5.14 2.32
N ASN A 172 -10.00 -6.05 3.28
CA ASN A 172 -10.94 -6.22 4.40
C ASN A 172 -11.10 -4.93 5.19
N LEU A 173 -9.99 -4.25 5.52
CA LEU A 173 -10.00 -2.99 6.23
C LEU A 173 -10.73 -1.90 5.42
N VAL A 174 -10.36 -1.74 4.16
CA VAL A 174 -10.89 -0.69 3.27
C VAL A 174 -12.38 -0.90 3.01
N ILE A 175 -12.80 -2.11 2.67
CA ILE A 175 -14.22 -2.45 2.45
C ILE A 175 -15.04 -2.22 3.72
N SER A 176 -14.50 -2.59 4.88
CA SER A 176 -15.19 -2.41 6.16
C SER A 176 -15.39 -0.93 6.49
N VAL A 177 -14.36 -0.09 6.30
CA VAL A 177 -14.46 1.36 6.51
C VAL A 177 -15.38 2.02 5.48
N ARG A 178 -15.28 1.64 4.20
CA ARG A 178 -16.23 2.09 3.15
C ARG A 178 -17.67 1.71 3.51
N GLY A 179 -17.89 0.52 4.06
CA GLY A 179 -19.19 0.02 4.51
C GLY A 179 -19.81 0.85 5.64
N LEU A 180 -19.02 1.21 6.65
CA LEU A 180 -19.43 2.11 7.73
C LEU A 180 -19.81 3.49 7.15
N LEU A 181 -18.93 4.11 6.36
CA LEU A 181 -19.19 5.43 5.79
C LEU A 181 -20.41 5.47 4.85
N ALA A 182 -20.67 4.41 4.10
CA ALA A 182 -21.82 4.34 3.20
C ALA A 182 -23.15 4.28 3.97
N LEU A 183 -23.20 3.55 5.08
CA LEU A 183 -24.39 3.42 5.92
C LEU A 183 -24.69 4.70 6.70
N ASN A 184 -23.64 5.41 7.14
CA ASN A 184 -23.76 6.73 7.73
C ASN A 184 -24.56 7.70 6.83
N ARG A 185 -24.20 7.74 5.54
CA ARG A 185 -24.84 8.60 4.54
C ARG A 185 -26.28 8.19 4.22
N LYS A 186 -26.57 6.89 4.21
CA LYS A 186 -27.89 6.37 3.80
C LYS A 186 -28.98 6.60 4.86
N ASN A 187 -28.61 6.56 6.14
CA ASN A 187 -29.58 6.53 7.23
C ASN A 187 -29.94 7.92 7.78
N ASN A 188 -29.56 9.01 7.10
CA ASN A 188 -29.73 10.40 7.58
C ASN A 188 -29.23 10.60 9.02
N VAL A 189 -28.24 9.82 9.42
CA VAL A 189 -27.55 9.99 10.70
C VAL A 189 -26.78 11.30 10.61
N LYS A 190 -26.69 12.04 11.73
CA LYS A 190 -25.87 13.25 11.78
C LYS A 190 -24.48 12.92 11.20
N PRO A 191 -23.98 13.69 10.22
CA PRO A 191 -22.68 13.42 9.64
C PRO A 191 -21.63 13.47 10.75
N ILE A 192 -20.59 12.64 10.63
CA ILE A 192 -19.45 12.69 11.54
C ILE A 192 -18.89 14.11 11.49
N THR A 193 -18.97 14.85 12.60
CA THR A 193 -18.58 16.26 12.63
C THR A 193 -17.09 16.44 12.92
N ASN A 194 -16.45 15.44 13.51
CA ASN A 194 -15.04 15.48 13.84
C ASN A 194 -14.19 15.33 12.57
N SER A 195 -13.66 16.45 12.07
CA SER A 195 -12.80 16.50 10.87
C SER A 195 -11.62 15.54 10.96
N PHE A 196 -10.98 15.44 12.13
CA PHE A 196 -9.84 14.55 12.33
C PHE A 196 -10.20 13.07 12.14
N TYR A 197 -11.33 12.62 12.68
CA TYR A 197 -11.80 11.26 12.45
C TYR A 197 -12.24 11.04 11.01
N LEU A 198 -12.88 12.02 10.37
CA LEU A 198 -13.21 11.95 8.96
C LEU A 198 -11.96 11.81 8.08
N ASP A 199 -10.92 12.60 8.31
CA ASP A 199 -9.69 12.57 7.52
C ASP A 199 -9.00 11.20 7.62
N ILE A 200 -9.00 10.59 8.82
CA ILE A 200 -8.50 9.22 9.02
C ILE A 200 -9.34 8.21 8.22
N LEU A 201 -10.67 8.25 8.38
CA LEU A 201 -11.58 7.30 7.74
C LEU A 201 -11.54 7.44 6.21
N MET A 202 -11.47 8.67 5.69
CA MET A 202 -11.35 8.95 4.27
C MET A 202 -10.00 8.47 3.73
N THR A 203 -8.90 8.69 4.46
CA THR A 203 -7.58 8.17 4.06
C THR A 203 -7.58 6.65 3.90
N ILE A 204 -8.30 5.92 4.75
CA ILE A 204 -8.44 4.46 4.62
C ILE A 204 -9.43 4.10 3.50
N ALA A 205 -10.58 4.79 3.42
CA ALA A 205 -11.60 4.49 2.42
C ALA A 205 -11.14 4.76 0.97
N GLU A 206 -10.27 5.76 0.78
CA GLU A 206 -9.70 6.15 -0.52
C GLU A 206 -8.46 5.33 -0.90
N TRP A 207 -8.09 4.33 -0.10
CA TRP A 207 -7.01 3.41 -0.46
C TRP A 207 -7.39 2.67 -1.75
N ASP A 208 -6.58 2.84 -2.79
CA ASP A 208 -6.80 2.28 -4.13
C ASP A 208 -6.47 0.77 -4.16
N ILE A 209 -7.41 -0.03 -3.65
CA ILE A 209 -7.31 -1.49 -3.63
C ILE A 209 -7.41 -2.09 -5.03
N GLU A 210 -8.06 -1.39 -5.97
CA GLU A 210 -8.24 -1.80 -7.35
C GLU A 210 -6.90 -1.76 -8.12
N THR A 211 -6.15 -0.66 -8.00
CA THR A 211 -4.80 -0.55 -8.54
C THR A 211 -3.84 -1.49 -7.80
N LEU A 212 -3.97 -1.63 -6.47
CA LEU A 212 -3.17 -2.60 -5.69
C LEU A 212 -3.32 -4.03 -6.21
N HIS A 213 -4.56 -4.47 -6.45
CA HIS A 213 -4.86 -5.79 -6.99
C HIS A 213 -4.32 -5.97 -8.41
N THR A 214 -4.48 -4.95 -9.26
CA THR A 214 -3.99 -4.97 -10.64
C THR A 214 -2.47 -5.11 -10.69
N GLU A 215 -1.77 -4.36 -9.85
CA GLU A 215 -0.31 -4.39 -9.75
C GLU A 215 0.18 -5.73 -9.18
N LEU A 216 -0.47 -6.24 -8.13
CA LEU A 216 -0.13 -7.55 -7.59
C LEU A 216 -0.29 -8.66 -8.63
N ASN A 217 -1.42 -8.69 -9.36
CA ASN A 217 -1.67 -9.63 -10.43
C ASN A 217 -0.64 -9.51 -11.56
N HIS A 218 -0.20 -8.30 -11.89
CA HIS A 218 0.84 -8.08 -12.88
C HIS A 218 2.16 -8.74 -12.45
N LEU A 219 2.58 -8.53 -11.20
CA LEU A 219 3.79 -9.12 -10.63
C LEU A 219 3.69 -10.65 -10.54
N GLN A 220 2.54 -11.20 -10.12
CA GLN A 220 2.33 -12.64 -9.98
C GLN A 220 2.50 -13.41 -11.31
N ARG A 221 2.15 -12.81 -12.45
CA ARG A 221 2.35 -13.44 -13.78
C ARG A 221 3.80 -13.78 -14.10
N SER A 222 4.77 -13.11 -13.46
CA SER A 222 6.20 -13.28 -13.73
C SER A 222 7.05 -13.39 -12.45
N ALA A 223 6.46 -13.92 -11.36
CA ALA A 223 7.06 -13.95 -10.03
C ALA A 223 8.49 -14.53 -9.98
N GLY A 224 8.82 -15.51 -10.84
CA GLY A 224 10.13 -16.17 -10.89
C GLY A 224 11.32 -15.27 -11.28
N ASN A 225 11.09 -14.12 -11.92
CA ASN A 225 12.16 -13.26 -12.45
C ASN A 225 12.07 -11.79 -11.99
N LEU A 226 11.29 -11.52 -10.94
CA LEU A 226 11.14 -10.17 -10.42
C LEU A 226 12.39 -9.67 -9.70
N HIS A 227 12.72 -8.41 -9.95
CA HIS A 227 13.72 -7.67 -9.21
C HIS A 227 13.05 -6.81 -8.15
N VAL A 228 13.81 -6.37 -7.15
CA VAL A 228 13.29 -5.53 -6.07
C VAL A 228 12.63 -4.25 -6.61
N GLU A 229 13.25 -3.63 -7.61
CA GLU A 229 12.76 -2.43 -8.29
C GLU A 229 11.37 -2.62 -8.92
N SER A 230 11.05 -3.84 -9.37
CA SER A 230 9.74 -4.16 -9.96
C SER A 230 8.60 -3.99 -8.96
N CYS A 231 8.87 -4.03 -7.65
CA CYS A 231 7.84 -3.84 -6.62
C CYS A 231 7.69 -2.39 -6.15
N ALA A 232 8.30 -1.42 -6.85
CA ALA A 232 8.23 -0.02 -6.46
C ALA A 232 6.78 0.48 -6.40
N ASP A 233 5.99 0.24 -7.43
CA ASP A 233 4.61 0.73 -7.52
C ASP A 233 3.70 0.04 -6.49
N LEU A 234 3.80 -1.28 -6.35
CA LEU A 234 3.15 -2.03 -5.28
C LEU A 234 3.45 -1.42 -3.91
N CYS A 235 4.73 -1.16 -3.63
CA CYS A 235 5.17 -0.60 -2.37
C CYS A 235 4.64 0.83 -2.14
N ARG A 236 4.58 1.67 -3.18
CA ARG A 236 3.99 3.02 -3.09
C ARG A 236 2.52 2.98 -2.72
N ILE A 237 1.74 2.12 -3.39
CA ILE A 237 0.29 2.00 -3.15
C ILE A 237 0.02 1.54 -1.71
N ILE A 238 0.81 0.60 -1.20
CA ILE A 238 0.68 0.13 0.18
C ILE A 238 1.10 1.20 1.20
N TYR A 239 2.26 1.84 1.00
CA TYR A 239 2.78 2.75 2.01
C TYR A 239 2.12 4.13 2.00
N MET A 240 1.52 4.59 0.90
CA MET A 240 0.97 5.95 0.82
C MET A 240 -0.04 6.24 1.96
N PRO A 241 -1.10 5.44 2.18
CA PRO A 241 -2.04 5.71 3.28
C PRO A 241 -1.42 5.49 4.66
N MET A 242 -0.51 4.50 4.79
CA MET A 242 0.23 4.27 6.04
C MET A 242 1.09 5.48 6.43
N MET A 243 1.69 6.15 5.46
CA MET A 243 2.53 7.33 5.67
C MET A 243 1.71 8.57 5.99
N ARG A 244 0.52 8.74 5.41
CA ARG A 244 -0.41 9.82 5.79
C ARG A 244 -0.85 9.72 7.25
N LEU A 245 -0.91 8.51 7.80
CA LEU A 245 -1.35 8.21 9.17
C LEU A 245 -0.17 7.88 10.11
N ILE A 246 1.08 8.16 9.72
CA ILE A 246 2.28 7.66 10.41
C ILE A 246 2.42 8.15 11.86
N ASN A 247 1.94 9.36 12.15
CA ASN A 247 2.01 9.97 13.49
C ASN A 247 0.90 9.48 14.42
N LEU A 248 -0.01 8.64 13.93
CA LEU A 248 -1.18 8.20 14.69
C LEU A 248 -0.95 6.82 15.27
N ASP A 249 -1.26 6.61 16.55
CA ASP A 249 -1.35 5.28 17.10
C ASP A 249 -2.54 4.51 16.47
N PRO A 250 -2.29 3.28 15.96
CA PRO A 250 -3.33 2.50 15.30
C PRO A 250 -4.56 2.21 16.18
N VAL A 251 -4.39 2.02 17.48
CA VAL A 251 -5.51 1.66 18.36
C VAL A 251 -6.18 2.92 18.92
N LEU A 252 -5.39 3.86 19.43
CA LEU A 252 -5.88 5.04 20.13
C LEU A 252 -6.43 6.12 19.20
N HIS A 253 -5.99 6.19 17.93
CA HIS A 253 -6.47 7.20 16.99
C HIS A 253 -7.28 6.55 15.88
N ILE A 254 -6.69 5.61 15.13
CA ILE A 254 -7.36 4.98 13.98
C ILE A 254 -8.53 4.10 14.46
N GLY A 255 -8.29 3.26 15.47
CA GLY A 255 -9.33 2.44 16.10
C GLY A 255 -10.46 3.28 16.72
N LYS A 256 -10.13 4.41 17.35
CA LYS A 256 -11.15 5.34 17.87
C LYS A 256 -11.97 5.99 16.75
N ALA A 257 -11.35 6.38 15.63
CA ALA A 257 -12.08 6.95 14.50
C ALA A 257 -13.10 5.94 13.92
N VAL A 258 -12.69 4.67 13.78
CA VAL A 258 -13.58 3.58 13.32
C VAL A 258 -14.68 3.29 14.35
N ARG A 259 -14.37 3.26 15.64
CA ARG A 259 -15.38 3.14 16.71
C ARG A 259 -16.37 4.30 16.69
N HIS A 260 -15.90 5.52 16.47
CA HIS A 260 -16.76 6.69 16.40
C HIS A 260 -17.73 6.61 15.21
N ALA A 261 -17.26 6.16 14.03
CA ALA A 261 -18.16 5.90 12.90
C ALA A 261 -19.22 4.83 13.24
N TYR A 262 -18.80 3.74 13.88
CA TYR A 262 -19.68 2.67 14.35
C TYR A 262 -20.78 3.18 15.32
N GLU A 263 -20.40 3.97 16.32
CA GLU A 263 -21.34 4.50 17.33
C GLU A 263 -22.39 5.41 16.69
N TYR A 264 -21.98 6.24 15.73
CA TYR A 264 -22.90 7.07 14.95
C TYR A 264 -23.89 6.21 14.15
N ASP A 265 -23.39 5.22 13.41
CA ASP A 265 -24.24 4.34 12.61
C ASP A 265 -25.21 3.54 13.49
N MET A 266 -24.77 3.11 14.66
CA MET A 266 -25.60 2.42 15.66
C MET A 266 -26.69 3.30 16.25
N ALA A 267 -26.41 4.59 16.49
CA ALA A 267 -27.39 5.52 17.03
C ALA A 267 -28.58 5.75 16.08
N GLY A 268 -28.39 5.55 14.77
CA GLY A 268 -29.41 5.74 13.75
C GLY A 268 -30.30 4.55 13.45
N ILE A 269 -30.05 3.37 14.05
CA ILE A 269 -30.64 2.11 13.59
C ILE A 269 -31.30 1.35 14.74
N GLN A 270 -32.46 0.76 14.46
CA GLN A 270 -33.15 -0.12 15.41
C GLN A 270 -32.39 -1.44 15.59
N LYS A 271 -32.29 -1.90 16.85
CA LYS A 271 -31.63 -3.17 17.23
C LYS A 271 -32.31 -4.36 16.53
N LYS A 272 -31.51 -5.38 16.16
CA LYS A 272 -31.92 -6.64 15.49
C LYS A 272 -32.32 -6.54 14.01
N THR A 273 -31.98 -5.46 13.33
CA THR A 273 -32.13 -5.37 11.86
C THR A 273 -30.93 -6.02 11.14
N GLU A 274 -31.09 -6.39 9.86
CA GLU A 274 -29.93 -6.83 9.05
C GLU A 274 -28.83 -5.75 8.98
N ALA A 275 -29.24 -4.48 8.92
CA ALA A 275 -28.31 -3.35 8.92
C ALA A 275 -27.46 -3.32 10.20
N HIS A 276 -28.08 -3.61 11.36
CA HIS A 276 -27.37 -3.72 12.63
C HIS A 276 -26.28 -4.80 12.58
N ASN A 277 -26.59 -5.99 12.08
CA ASN A 277 -25.61 -7.08 11.95
C ASN A 277 -24.48 -6.74 10.98
N ARG A 278 -24.79 -6.08 9.85
CA ARG A 278 -23.78 -5.66 8.87
C ARG A 278 -22.79 -4.65 9.46
N ILE A 279 -23.26 -3.67 10.23
CA ILE A 279 -22.40 -2.67 10.87
C ILE A 279 -21.52 -3.31 11.95
N ASN A 280 -22.07 -4.21 12.76
CA ASN A 280 -21.27 -4.97 13.72
C ASN A 280 -20.15 -5.77 13.03
N ASN A 281 -20.45 -6.39 11.88
CA ASN A 281 -19.45 -7.11 11.10
C ASN A 281 -18.37 -6.17 10.55
N PHE A 282 -18.75 -5.06 9.91
CA PHE A 282 -17.78 -4.09 9.40
C PHE A 282 -16.88 -3.53 10.51
N TYR A 283 -17.44 -3.15 11.65
CA TYR A 283 -16.65 -2.68 12.78
C TYR A 283 -15.71 -3.76 13.32
N SER A 284 -16.19 -5.00 13.49
CA SER A 284 -15.38 -6.09 14.03
C SER A 284 -14.20 -6.44 13.13
N VAL A 285 -14.43 -6.50 11.81
CA VAL A 285 -13.38 -6.74 10.81
C VAL A 285 -12.39 -5.58 10.79
N ALA A 286 -12.86 -4.32 10.69
CA ALA A 286 -11.97 -3.17 10.69
C ALA A 286 -11.12 -3.10 11.97
N ALA A 287 -11.71 -3.29 13.15
CA ALA A 287 -11.01 -3.27 14.42
C ALA A 287 -9.90 -4.34 14.52
N ALA A 288 -10.13 -5.53 13.94
CA ALA A 288 -9.14 -6.60 13.89
C ALA A 288 -8.00 -6.31 12.89
N GLU A 289 -8.32 -5.72 11.74
CA GLU A 289 -7.35 -5.50 10.66
C GLU A 289 -6.44 -4.28 10.92
N ILE A 290 -6.90 -3.25 11.64
CA ILE A 290 -6.11 -2.04 11.93
C ILE A 290 -4.71 -2.34 12.53
N PRO A 291 -4.58 -3.07 13.65
CA PRO A 291 -3.26 -3.35 14.22
C PRO A 291 -2.40 -4.18 13.27
N PHE A 292 -3.01 -5.09 12.51
CA PHE A 292 -2.29 -5.88 11.52
C PHE A 292 -1.73 -4.98 10.40
N VAL A 293 -2.56 -4.18 9.74
CA VAL A 293 -2.15 -3.34 8.61
C VAL A 293 -1.12 -2.28 9.03
N PHE A 294 -1.37 -1.54 10.12
CA PHE A 294 -0.52 -0.40 10.49
C PHE A 294 0.69 -0.76 11.36
N LYS A 295 0.73 -1.94 12.00
CA LYS A 295 1.91 -2.41 12.76
C LYS A 295 2.60 -3.56 12.07
N GLU A 296 1.90 -4.68 11.91
CA GLU A 296 2.50 -5.94 11.44
C GLU A 296 2.90 -5.85 9.97
N LEU A 297 1.99 -5.45 9.09
CA LEU A 297 2.25 -5.37 7.66
C LEU A 297 3.31 -4.29 7.36
N ARG A 298 3.20 -3.13 8.00
CA ARG A 298 4.20 -2.06 7.92
C ARG A 298 5.60 -2.54 8.31
N PHE A 299 5.70 -3.39 9.33
CA PHE A 299 6.94 -4.06 9.74
C PHE A 299 7.38 -5.11 8.71
N ARG A 300 6.51 -6.01 8.27
CA ARG A 300 6.89 -7.06 7.32
C ARG A 300 7.48 -6.51 6.02
N LEU A 301 6.94 -5.39 5.54
CA LEU A 301 7.33 -4.77 4.28
C LEU A 301 8.48 -3.76 4.40
N TYR A 302 8.90 -3.34 5.61
CA TYR A 302 9.91 -2.28 5.74
C TYR A 302 11.25 -2.60 5.06
N PRO A 303 11.75 -3.86 5.03
CA PRO A 303 13.00 -4.14 4.34
C PRO A 303 12.88 -3.98 2.81
N LEU A 304 11.69 -4.19 2.25
CA LEU A 304 11.44 -3.95 0.82
C LEU A 304 11.55 -2.45 0.53
N LEU A 305 10.88 -1.63 1.32
CA LEU A 305 10.96 -0.17 1.20
C LEU A 305 12.40 0.33 1.43
N LEU A 306 13.10 -0.19 2.44
CA LEU A 306 14.51 0.16 2.69
C LEU A 306 15.41 -0.12 1.47
N LYS A 307 15.19 -1.26 0.79
CA LYS A 307 15.92 -1.59 -0.45
C LYS A 307 15.55 -0.66 -1.60
N LEU A 308 14.27 -0.36 -1.79
CA LEU A 308 13.78 0.54 -2.85
C LEU A 308 14.30 1.96 -2.70
N LEU A 309 14.49 2.44 -1.46
CA LEU A 309 15.09 3.74 -1.18
C LEU A 309 16.61 3.78 -1.38
N ASN A 310 17.26 2.63 -1.63
CA ASN A 310 18.72 2.50 -1.63
C ASN A 310 19.35 3.08 -0.34
N GLY A 311 18.68 2.88 0.80
CA GLY A 311 19.16 3.35 2.09
C GLY A 311 20.28 2.46 2.65
N GLY A 312 21.17 3.05 3.46
CA GLY A 312 22.05 2.29 4.36
C GLY A 312 21.25 1.51 5.40
N PHE A 313 21.85 0.45 5.96
CA PHE A 313 21.16 -0.45 6.88
C PHE A 313 20.57 0.30 8.07
N CYS A 314 19.31 0.02 8.38
CA CYS A 314 18.60 0.59 9.51
C CYS A 314 17.58 -0.42 10.06
N THR A 315 17.41 -0.46 11.37
CA THR A 315 16.36 -1.24 12.03
C THR A 315 15.02 -0.52 11.93
N TYR A 316 13.93 -1.27 12.10
CA TYR A 316 12.56 -0.77 11.98
C TYR A 316 12.28 0.49 12.82
N ASP A 317 12.67 0.47 14.10
CA ASP A 317 12.36 1.55 15.06
C ASP A 317 12.93 2.92 14.67
N TYR A 318 14.05 2.91 13.95
CA TYR A 318 14.72 4.12 13.47
C TYR A 318 14.42 4.42 12.01
N PHE A 319 13.92 3.44 11.25
CA PHE A 319 13.79 3.53 9.79
C PHE A 319 12.90 4.70 9.38
N PHE A 320 11.68 4.79 9.93
CA PHE A 320 10.74 5.86 9.60
C PHE A 320 11.17 7.24 10.11
N LYS A 321 12.02 7.30 11.14
CA LYS A 321 12.60 8.56 11.64
C LYS A 321 13.74 9.04 10.76
N ARG A 322 14.64 8.12 10.41
CA ARG A 322 15.86 8.41 9.64
C ARG A 322 15.57 8.70 8.18
N TYR A 323 14.68 7.91 7.57
CA TYR A 323 14.40 8.00 6.15
C TYR A 323 13.10 8.74 5.82
N PHE A 324 12.53 9.46 6.78
CA PHE A 324 11.23 10.12 6.63
C PHE A 324 11.10 10.94 5.34
N PRO A 325 12.05 11.85 5.00
CA PRO A 325 11.92 12.66 3.80
C PRO A 325 12.03 11.84 2.51
N GLN A 326 12.90 10.82 2.48
CA GLN A 326 13.01 9.94 1.30
C GLN A 326 11.77 9.07 1.13
N ILE A 327 11.19 8.59 2.23
CA ILE A 327 9.94 7.82 2.19
C ILE A 327 8.82 8.68 1.62
N LEU A 328 8.64 9.91 2.11
CA LEU A 328 7.62 10.84 1.59
C LEU A 328 7.81 11.14 0.10
N GLY A 329 9.04 11.42 -0.32
CA GLY A 329 9.37 11.60 -1.74
C GLY A 329 9.08 10.35 -2.58
N PHE A 330 9.39 9.16 -2.06
CA PHE A 330 9.14 7.90 -2.74
C PHE A 330 7.64 7.61 -2.94
N VAL A 331 6.80 7.87 -1.93
CA VAL A 331 5.35 7.67 -2.01
C VAL A 331 4.61 8.85 -2.66
N GLY A 332 5.30 9.96 -2.97
CA GLY A 332 4.72 11.14 -3.61
C GLY A 332 3.87 12.00 -2.66
N LEU A 333 4.17 11.99 -1.36
CA LEU A 333 3.49 12.80 -0.35
C LEU A 333 4.30 14.03 0.04
N LYS A 334 3.60 15.11 0.38
CA LYS A 334 4.21 16.29 1.02
C LYS A 334 4.01 16.22 2.54
N ALA A 335 4.84 16.90 3.31
CA ALA A 335 4.78 16.86 4.78
C ALA A 335 3.42 17.35 5.33
N GLU A 336 2.77 18.29 4.64
CA GLU A 336 1.48 18.87 5.03
C GLU A 336 0.31 17.90 4.81
N SER A 337 0.51 16.84 4.02
CA SER A 337 -0.53 15.82 3.76
C SER A 337 -0.65 14.76 4.86
N ILE A 338 0.24 14.83 5.85
CA ILE A 338 0.28 13.92 7.00
C ILE A 338 -0.69 14.44 8.06
N ILE A 339 -1.54 13.54 8.55
CA ILE A 339 -2.50 13.86 9.59
C ILE A 339 -1.74 13.93 10.92
N ALA A 340 -1.71 15.12 11.50
CA ALA A 340 -1.07 15.37 12.79
C ALA A 340 -1.94 14.82 13.94
N ASP A 341 -1.29 14.29 14.98
CA ASP A 341 -1.97 14.00 16.22
C ASP A 341 -2.33 15.31 16.91
N LEU A 342 -3.63 15.58 17.07
CA LEU A 342 -4.12 16.77 17.76
C LEU A 342 -3.76 16.79 19.26
N HIS A 343 -3.23 15.69 19.82
CA HIS A 343 -2.80 15.58 21.22
C HIS A 343 -1.29 15.74 21.43
N GLU A 344 -0.48 15.84 20.36
CA GLU A 344 0.92 16.27 20.51
C GLU A 344 0.96 17.81 20.55
N PRO A 345 1.37 18.44 21.66
CA PRO A 345 1.59 19.89 21.64
C PRO A 345 2.66 20.16 20.59
N ALA A 346 2.32 21.02 19.64
CA ALA A 346 3.23 21.48 18.60
C ALA A 346 4.57 21.83 19.27
N LYS A 347 5.65 21.12 18.88
CA LYS A 347 7.00 21.56 19.24
C LYS A 347 7.12 23.01 18.81
N PRO A 348 7.47 23.94 19.71
CA PRO A 348 7.63 25.33 19.33
C PRO A 348 8.64 25.38 18.19
N SER A 349 8.21 25.95 17.07
CA SER A 349 9.12 26.41 16.03
C SER A 349 10.21 27.22 16.72
N ALA A 350 11.46 26.84 16.53
CA ALA A 350 12.60 27.58 17.05
C ALA A 350 12.64 28.95 16.35
N GLU A 351 11.91 29.91 16.92
CA GLU A 351 12.20 31.31 16.69
C GLU A 351 13.56 31.64 17.33
N ALA A 352 14.34 32.38 16.56
CA ALA A 352 15.74 32.70 16.77
C ALA A 352 16.03 33.29 18.16
N PRO A 353 17.23 33.06 18.74
CA PRO A 353 17.61 33.74 19.97
C PRO A 353 17.87 35.21 19.64
N GLU A 354 16.93 36.06 20.03
CA GLU A 354 17.13 37.50 20.11
C GLU A 354 18.18 37.78 21.19
N LYS A 355 19.32 38.34 20.77
CA LYS A 355 20.39 38.80 21.64
C LYS A 355 19.85 39.89 22.57
N LYS A 356 19.88 39.65 23.89
CA LYS A 356 19.90 40.72 24.89
C LYS A 356 21.14 40.53 25.75
N GLU A 357 22.15 41.33 25.44
CA GLU A 357 23.30 41.59 26.29
C GLU A 357 23.15 43.01 26.82
N ALA A 358 23.35 43.13 28.14
CA ALA A 358 23.68 44.33 28.92
C ALA A 358 22.62 45.42 29.12
N GLU A 359 22.06 45.46 30.34
CA GLU A 359 21.97 46.73 31.08
C GLU A 359 22.09 46.50 32.61
N LEU A 360 23.20 47.02 33.12
CA LEU A 360 23.65 47.28 34.49
C LEU A 360 22.73 46.99 35.68
N GLU A 361 23.18 46.07 36.55
CA GLU A 361 22.95 46.15 38.00
C GLU A 361 23.66 47.40 38.56
N THR A 362 22.85 48.37 39.00
CA THR A 362 23.27 49.43 39.91
C THR A 362 23.15 48.89 41.33
N ILE A 363 24.28 48.79 42.03
CA ILE A 363 24.35 48.47 43.46
C ILE A 363 24.08 49.76 44.25
N PRO A 364 23.04 49.84 45.10
CA PRO A 364 22.98 50.88 46.13
C PRO A 364 23.82 50.43 47.32
N ARG A 365 24.87 51.22 47.63
CA ARG A 365 25.52 51.23 48.95
C ARG A 365 24.53 51.82 49.96
N GLU A 366 23.95 50.99 50.81
CA GLU A 366 23.43 51.45 52.10
C GLU A 366 24.52 51.29 53.16
N MET A 367 24.96 52.41 53.71
CA MET A 367 25.70 52.46 54.98
C MET A 367 24.70 52.38 56.14
N PRO A 368 24.98 51.62 57.21
CA PRO A 368 24.27 51.77 58.46
C PRO A 368 25.03 52.72 59.40
N ASP A 369 24.56 53.96 59.51
CA ASP A 369 24.65 54.76 60.74
C ASP A 369 23.26 54.68 61.39
N ALA A 370 23.04 54.54 62.68
CA ALA A 370 23.85 54.44 63.89
C ALA A 370 22.87 53.93 64.97
N VAL A 371 23.37 53.72 66.20
CA VAL A 371 22.70 53.69 67.52
C VAL A 371 23.16 52.45 68.28
N LEU A 372 23.70 52.48 69.50
CA LEU A 372 24.09 53.50 70.47
C LEU A 372 24.81 52.71 71.59
N GLU A 373 26.05 53.04 71.94
CA GLU A 373 26.55 52.93 73.32
C GLU A 373 27.64 54.02 73.52
N GLY A 374 27.40 54.93 74.47
CA GLY A 374 28.38 55.92 74.95
C GLY A 374 28.00 57.38 74.74
#